data_AF-A0A497G7W2-F1
#
_entry.id   AF-A0A497G7W2-F1
#
_cell.length_a   1.000
_cell.length_b   1.000
_cell.length_c   1.000
_cell.angle_alpha   90.00
_cell.angle_beta   90.00
_cell.angle_gamma   90.00
#
_symmetry.space_group_name_H-M   'P 1'
#
loop_
_entity.id
_entity.type
_entity.pdbx_description
1 polymer ?
#
loop_
_entity_poly.entity_id
_entity_poly.type
_entity_poly.pdbx_seq_one_letter_code
_entity_poly.pdbx_strand_id
1 'polypeptide(L)'
;MARGWLRDPPRAGRDAGRMVLELAKYLLEVEGWNAFIMHYHLPDALNHWLIGYLHEEHPEYSEERMEEILQVYRRGYQIMDRMVGELVSLVGEDAIVVVAADHGSMPHWKFVNLIPKLVKHGLIAYKWNPREEVFEIDWGRTKVFPYFEPPYVWVNLKFRHPHGSVDESGYDRFVEETIKALYSIRDPETGECPIALALRKVDAVFLGQWGERVGDVVYFLKPSCSCWNTPRFDRVDPSVFALSDVAPVARRPTNVTGYHSAYLPTAKIGCFEIAAPLIIAGTGVKKGYQGSKPVYLVDVAPTILYLA
;
A
#
# COMPACT_ATOMS: atom_id res chain seq x y z
N MET A 1 -8.32 -14.81 -16.04
CA MET A 1 -8.95 -14.50 -14.73
C MET A 1 -10.19 -13.62 -14.88
N ALA A 2 -10.14 -12.47 -15.57
CA ALA A 2 -11.28 -11.55 -15.74
C ALA A 2 -12.56 -12.20 -16.32
N ARG A 3 -12.44 -13.07 -17.34
CA ARG A 3 -13.59 -13.82 -17.90
C ARG A 3 -14.32 -14.74 -16.89
N GLY A 4 -13.64 -15.18 -15.83
CA GLY A 4 -14.28 -15.92 -14.73
C GLY A 4 -15.12 -15.01 -13.83
N TRP A 5 -14.64 -13.79 -13.55
CA TRP A 5 -15.36 -12.77 -12.78
C TRP A 5 -16.59 -12.23 -13.50
N LEU A 6 -16.55 -12.14 -14.83
CA LEU A 6 -17.67 -11.66 -15.66
C LEU A 6 -18.82 -12.67 -15.76
N ARG A 7 -18.53 -13.98 -15.74
CA ARG A 7 -19.55 -15.04 -15.84
C ARG A 7 -20.21 -15.36 -14.50
N ASP A 8 -19.46 -15.27 -13.40
CA ASP A 8 -19.99 -15.38 -12.04
C ASP A 8 -19.15 -14.46 -11.13
N PRO A 9 -19.60 -13.23 -10.79
CA PRO A 9 -18.86 -12.40 -9.85
C PRO A 9 -18.70 -13.22 -8.58
N PRO A 10 -17.48 -13.33 -8.01
CA PRO A 10 -17.16 -14.39 -7.07
C PRO A 10 -18.26 -14.44 -6.02
N ARG A 11 -18.95 -15.59 -5.94
CA ARG A 11 -20.01 -15.83 -4.95
C ARG A 11 -19.58 -15.29 -3.58
N ALA A 12 -18.31 -15.52 -3.24
CA ALA A 12 -17.61 -14.97 -2.08
C ALA A 12 -17.84 -13.47 -1.81
N GLY A 13 -17.84 -12.57 -2.81
CA GLY A 13 -18.07 -11.14 -2.59
C GLY A 13 -19.52 -10.84 -2.18
N ARG A 14 -20.49 -11.41 -2.91
CA ARG A 14 -21.93 -11.29 -2.59
C ARG A 14 -22.25 -11.94 -1.26
N ASP A 15 -21.71 -13.13 -1.03
CA ASP A 15 -21.90 -13.91 0.19
C ASP A 15 -21.26 -13.20 1.40
N ALA A 16 -20.08 -12.59 1.23
CA ALA A 16 -19.44 -11.81 2.29
C ALA A 16 -20.24 -10.55 2.67
N GLY A 17 -20.72 -9.79 1.69
CA GLY A 17 -21.56 -8.61 1.96
C GLY A 17 -22.88 -8.99 2.65
N ARG A 18 -23.48 -10.11 2.23
CA ARG A 18 -24.68 -10.66 2.87
C ARG A 18 -24.40 -11.17 4.30
N MET A 19 -23.30 -11.87 4.50
CA MET A 19 -22.89 -12.36 5.83
C MET A 19 -22.68 -11.22 6.82
N VAL A 20 -22.04 -10.13 6.39
CA VAL A 20 -21.89 -8.91 7.21
C VAL A 20 -23.24 -8.37 7.65
N LEU A 21 -24.19 -8.28 6.72
CA LEU A 21 -25.53 -7.78 7.02
C LEU A 21 -26.30 -8.69 7.98
N GLU A 22 -26.28 -10.00 7.73
CA GLU A 22 -26.94 -11.00 8.58
C GLU A 22 -26.35 -10.98 9.99
N LEU A 23 -25.03 -10.84 10.11
CA LEU A 23 -24.35 -10.68 11.40
C LEU A 23 -24.74 -9.37 12.10
N ALA A 24 -24.74 -8.25 11.39
CA ALA A 24 -25.13 -6.95 11.95
C ALA A 24 -26.56 -6.97 12.50
N LYS A 25 -27.50 -7.55 11.75
CA LYS A 25 -28.90 -7.74 12.15
C LYS A 25 -29.02 -8.63 13.38
N TYR A 26 -28.39 -9.81 13.34
CA TYR A 26 -28.43 -10.76 14.44
C TYR A 26 -27.88 -10.15 15.74
N LEU A 27 -26.73 -9.47 15.67
CA LEU A 27 -26.15 -8.81 16.83
C LEU A 27 -27.01 -7.64 17.31
N LEU A 28 -27.72 -6.94 16.42
CA LEU A 28 -28.61 -5.87 16.84
C LEU A 28 -29.80 -6.43 17.63
N GLU A 29 -30.37 -7.54 17.16
CA GLU A 29 -31.51 -8.20 17.80
C GLU A 29 -31.13 -8.85 19.15
N VAL A 30 -29.95 -9.46 19.23
CA VAL A 30 -29.52 -10.22 20.41
C VAL A 30 -28.81 -9.34 21.45
N GLU A 31 -27.94 -8.44 21.01
CA GLU A 31 -27.07 -7.65 21.89
C GLU A 31 -27.47 -6.17 21.97
N GLY A 32 -28.29 -5.66 21.04
CA GLY A 32 -28.72 -4.26 21.05
C GLY A 32 -27.56 -3.27 20.92
N TRP A 33 -26.59 -3.56 20.04
CA TRP A 33 -25.35 -2.78 19.95
C TRP A 33 -25.60 -1.28 19.73
N ASN A 34 -24.76 -0.45 20.37
CA ASN A 34 -24.74 1.00 20.18
C ASN A 34 -23.74 1.46 19.11
N ALA A 35 -22.80 0.59 18.72
CA ALA A 35 -21.85 0.84 17.65
C ALA A 35 -21.54 -0.46 16.90
N PHE A 36 -21.47 -0.36 15.58
CA PHE A 36 -21.08 -1.46 14.69
C PHE A 36 -19.98 -0.97 13.73
N ILE A 37 -18.82 -1.61 13.78
CA ILE A 37 -17.65 -1.27 12.95
C ILE A 37 -17.25 -2.51 12.16
N MET A 38 -17.06 -2.34 10.85
CA MET A 38 -16.75 -3.43 9.94
C MET A 38 -15.80 -2.95 8.83
N HIS A 39 -14.97 -3.85 8.30
CA HIS A 39 -14.08 -3.58 7.16
C HIS A 39 -14.38 -4.57 6.02
N TYR A 40 -14.55 -4.04 4.80
CA TYR A 40 -14.87 -4.82 3.59
C TYR A 40 -13.74 -4.71 2.56
N HIS A 41 -13.04 -5.82 2.36
CA HIS A 41 -11.77 -5.87 1.63
C HIS A 41 -11.89 -5.95 0.08
N LEU A 42 -13.11 -5.91 -0.47
CA LEU A 42 -13.32 -6.09 -1.92
C LEU A 42 -12.60 -5.03 -2.78
N PRO A 43 -12.64 -3.71 -2.46
CA PRO A 43 -11.93 -2.71 -3.26
C PRO A 43 -10.44 -2.94 -3.35
N ASP A 44 -9.79 -3.26 -2.23
CA ASP A 44 -8.35 -3.52 -2.18
C ASP A 44 -7.97 -4.73 -3.05
N ALA A 45 -8.75 -5.82 -2.96
CA ALA A 45 -8.54 -6.98 -3.81
C ALA A 45 -8.68 -6.63 -5.30
N LEU A 46 -9.73 -5.90 -5.68
CA LEU A 46 -9.89 -5.43 -7.06
C LEU A 46 -8.70 -4.57 -7.51
N ASN A 47 -8.26 -3.65 -6.64
CA ASN A 47 -7.16 -2.75 -6.93
C ASN A 47 -5.85 -3.50 -7.18
N HIS A 48 -5.43 -4.35 -6.25
CA HIS A 48 -4.21 -5.16 -6.42
C HIS A 48 -4.24 -5.99 -7.70
N TRP A 49 -5.36 -6.64 -8.02
CA TRP A 49 -5.39 -7.55 -9.16
C TRP A 49 -5.64 -6.89 -10.50
N LEU A 50 -6.32 -5.74 -10.54
CA LEU A 50 -6.90 -5.23 -11.79
C LEU A 50 -6.60 -3.78 -12.14
N ILE A 51 -6.22 -2.92 -11.18
CA ILE A 51 -6.17 -1.46 -11.43
C ILE A 51 -5.15 -1.05 -12.48
N GLY A 52 -4.01 -1.76 -12.60
CA GLY A 52 -2.99 -1.42 -13.59
C GLY A 52 -3.47 -1.58 -15.03
N TYR A 53 -4.35 -2.55 -15.29
CA TYR A 53 -4.94 -2.74 -16.62
C TYR A 53 -5.94 -1.65 -17.03
N LEU A 54 -6.23 -0.69 -16.15
CA LEU A 54 -7.04 0.49 -16.46
C LEU A 54 -6.20 1.68 -16.94
N HIS A 55 -4.88 1.51 -17.08
CA HIS A 55 -3.97 2.57 -17.49
C HIS A 55 -3.18 2.16 -18.75
N GLU A 56 -3.14 3.01 -19.76
CA GLU A 56 -2.57 2.72 -21.08
C GLU A 56 -1.08 2.36 -21.07
N GLU A 57 -0.33 2.97 -20.15
CA GLU A 57 1.10 2.69 -19.93
C GLU A 57 1.39 1.30 -19.34
N HIS A 58 0.38 0.57 -18.85
CA HIS A 58 0.60 -0.76 -18.30
C HIS A 58 0.90 -1.76 -19.43
N PRO A 59 1.96 -2.61 -19.33
CA PRO A 59 2.40 -3.47 -20.45
C PRO A 59 1.36 -4.46 -20.96
N GLU A 60 0.38 -4.82 -20.12
CA GLU A 60 -0.73 -5.70 -20.49
C GLU A 60 -2.07 -4.95 -20.68
N TYR A 61 -2.05 -3.64 -20.89
CA TYR A 61 -3.23 -2.86 -21.22
C TYR A 61 -3.78 -3.23 -22.60
N SER A 62 -5.11 -3.24 -22.72
CA SER A 62 -5.83 -3.14 -23.98
C SER A 62 -7.21 -2.54 -23.72
N GLU A 63 -7.79 -1.86 -24.71
CA GLU A 63 -9.15 -1.27 -24.58
C GLU A 63 -10.20 -2.35 -24.22
N GLU A 64 -10.16 -3.51 -24.91
CA GLU A 64 -11.04 -4.65 -24.61
C GLU A 64 -10.92 -5.09 -23.14
N ARG A 65 -9.68 -5.22 -22.64
CA ARG A 65 -9.44 -5.65 -21.25
C ARG A 65 -9.87 -4.58 -20.25
N MET A 66 -9.62 -3.31 -20.55
CA MET A 66 -10.06 -2.18 -19.72
C MET A 66 -11.58 -2.19 -19.57
N GLU A 67 -12.32 -2.33 -20.68
CA GLU A 67 -13.79 -2.39 -20.67
C GLU A 67 -14.30 -3.56 -19.83
N GLU A 68 -13.73 -4.77 -20.02
CA GLU A 68 -14.04 -5.95 -19.21
C GLU A 68 -13.85 -5.67 -17.71
N ILE A 69 -12.73 -5.04 -17.33
CA ILE A 69 -12.38 -4.77 -15.94
C ILE A 69 -13.27 -3.68 -15.34
N LEU A 70 -13.62 -2.63 -16.09
CA LEU A 70 -14.55 -1.60 -15.63
C LEU A 70 -15.92 -2.18 -15.29
N GLN A 71 -16.38 -3.22 -16.00
CA GLN A 71 -17.61 -3.94 -15.63
C GLN A 71 -17.46 -4.68 -14.29
N VAL A 72 -16.29 -5.27 -14.03
CA VAL A 72 -15.99 -5.94 -12.76
C VAL A 72 -15.99 -4.93 -11.60
N TYR A 73 -15.32 -3.78 -11.76
CA TYR A 73 -15.36 -2.71 -10.76
C TYR A 73 -16.78 -2.21 -10.53
N ARG A 74 -17.53 -1.92 -11.60
CA ARG A 74 -18.94 -1.50 -11.51
C ARG A 74 -19.76 -2.50 -10.70
N ARG A 75 -19.56 -3.81 -10.94
CA ARG A 75 -20.26 -4.85 -10.20
C ARG A 75 -19.84 -4.90 -8.73
N GLY A 76 -18.55 -4.74 -8.44
CA GLY A 76 -18.03 -4.67 -7.07
C GLY A 76 -18.62 -3.51 -6.28
N TYR A 77 -18.61 -2.30 -6.85
CA TYR A 77 -19.20 -1.12 -6.23
C TYR A 77 -20.73 -1.24 -6.06
N GLN A 78 -21.43 -1.86 -7.01
CA GLN A 78 -22.87 -2.17 -6.83
C GLN A 78 -23.15 -3.15 -5.67
N ILE A 79 -22.22 -4.05 -5.34
CA ILE A 79 -22.37 -4.94 -4.17
C ILE A 79 -22.21 -4.13 -2.89
N MET A 80 -21.19 -3.27 -2.84
CA MET A 80 -20.95 -2.38 -1.70
C MET A 80 -22.08 -1.39 -1.47
N ASP A 81 -22.57 -0.76 -2.54
CA ASP A 81 -23.68 0.20 -2.50
C ASP A 81 -24.94 -0.43 -1.88
N ARG A 82 -25.32 -1.65 -2.32
CA ARG A 82 -26.43 -2.40 -1.70
C ARG A 82 -26.16 -2.73 -0.24
N MET A 83 -24.97 -3.21 0.10
CA MET A 83 -24.61 -3.54 1.49
C MET A 83 -24.71 -2.32 2.40
N VAL A 84 -24.17 -1.17 1.98
CA VAL A 84 -24.27 0.09 2.72
C VAL A 84 -25.72 0.53 2.85
N GLY A 85 -26.49 0.51 1.77
CA GLY A 85 -27.92 0.89 1.81
C GLY A 85 -28.74 0.03 2.77
N GLU A 86 -28.50 -1.28 2.80
CA GLU A 86 -29.17 -2.21 3.72
C GLU A 86 -28.73 -1.99 5.18
N LEU A 87 -27.44 -1.73 5.45
CA LEU A 87 -26.96 -1.40 6.80
C LEU A 87 -27.52 -0.07 7.31
N VAL A 88 -27.57 0.96 6.46
CA VAL A 88 -28.17 2.27 6.80
C VAL A 88 -29.65 2.11 7.15
N SER A 89 -30.37 1.27 6.39
CA SER A 89 -31.79 1.01 6.64
C SER A 89 -32.07 0.32 7.99
N LEU A 90 -31.06 -0.33 8.60
CA LEU A 90 -31.21 -0.98 9.91
C LEU A 90 -31.16 -0.01 11.07
N VAL A 91 -30.39 1.07 10.95
CA VAL A 91 -30.08 1.98 12.07
C VAL A 91 -30.94 3.23 12.09
N GLY A 92 -31.61 3.56 10.98
CA GLY A 92 -32.49 4.73 10.88
C GLY A 92 -31.74 6.06 10.73
N GLU A 93 -32.49 7.16 10.65
CA GLU A 93 -31.94 8.50 10.38
C GLU A 93 -31.20 9.12 11.58
N ASP A 94 -31.51 8.66 12.80
CA ASP A 94 -30.91 9.20 14.03
C ASP A 94 -29.47 8.71 14.24
N ALA A 95 -29.07 7.63 13.56
CA ALA A 95 -27.74 7.04 13.68
C ALA A 95 -26.68 7.82 12.90
N ILE A 96 -25.47 7.86 13.46
CA ILE A 96 -24.29 8.38 12.76
C ILE A 96 -23.71 7.26 11.92
N VAL A 97 -23.69 7.44 10.61
CA VAL A 97 -23.12 6.50 9.64
C VAL A 97 -21.83 7.09 9.08
N VAL A 98 -20.75 6.33 9.17
CA VAL A 98 -19.45 6.69 8.60
C VAL A 98 -19.05 5.65 7.56
N VAL A 99 -18.80 6.11 6.34
CA VAL A 99 -18.16 5.32 5.28
C VAL A 99 -16.80 5.96 5.02
N ALA A 100 -15.75 5.26 5.41
CA ALA A 100 -14.37 5.67 5.20
C ALA A 100 -13.59 4.56 4.50
N ALA A 101 -12.60 4.94 3.71
CA ALA A 101 -11.57 4.04 3.23
C ALA A 101 -10.26 4.31 3.98
N ASP A 102 -9.52 3.25 4.28
CA ASP A 102 -8.20 3.30 4.90
C ASP A 102 -7.14 3.84 3.94
N HIS A 103 -7.27 3.55 2.65
CA HIS A 103 -6.42 4.11 1.60
C HIS A 103 -7.09 4.09 0.22
N GLY A 104 -6.59 4.92 -0.70
CA GLY A 104 -6.78 4.77 -2.13
C GLY A 104 -5.81 3.76 -2.75
N SER A 105 -5.66 3.76 -4.07
CA SER A 105 -4.69 2.91 -4.76
C SER A 105 -4.32 3.51 -6.12
N MET A 106 -3.11 3.22 -6.59
CA MET A 106 -2.64 3.66 -7.89
C MET A 106 -2.14 2.49 -8.74
N PRO A 107 -2.32 2.57 -10.07
CA PRO A 107 -1.70 1.65 -11.00
C PRO A 107 -0.18 1.89 -11.03
N HIS A 108 0.57 0.82 -11.27
CA HIS A 108 2.00 0.89 -11.49
C HIS A 108 2.44 0.00 -12.66
N TRP A 109 3.47 0.42 -13.38
CA TRP A 109 4.05 -0.33 -14.49
C TRP A 109 5.58 -0.44 -14.44
N LYS A 110 6.20 0.17 -13.42
CA LYS A 110 7.65 0.12 -13.18
C LYS A 110 7.95 -0.52 -11.83
N PHE A 111 8.80 -1.54 -11.83
CA PHE A 111 9.37 -2.15 -10.63
C PHE A 111 10.70 -1.46 -10.28
N VAL A 112 10.89 -1.07 -9.02
CA VAL A 112 12.08 -0.39 -8.52
C VAL A 112 12.90 -1.36 -7.67
N ASN A 113 14.12 -1.65 -8.12
CA ASN A 113 15.02 -2.59 -7.46
C ASN A 113 16.03 -1.85 -6.59
N LEU A 114 15.79 -1.82 -5.27
CA LEU A 114 16.68 -1.12 -4.32
C LEU A 114 17.98 -1.88 -4.06
N ILE A 115 17.94 -3.22 -4.12
CA ILE A 115 19.00 -4.10 -3.61
C ILE A 115 20.36 -3.82 -4.28
N PRO A 116 20.48 -3.74 -5.63
CA PRO A 116 21.76 -3.48 -6.28
C PRO A 116 22.41 -2.16 -5.84
N LYS A 117 21.64 -1.10 -5.63
CA LYS A 117 22.18 0.18 -5.15
C LYS A 117 22.62 0.10 -3.70
N LEU A 118 21.85 -0.55 -2.83
CA LEU A 118 22.26 -0.75 -1.44
C LEU A 118 23.55 -1.59 -1.34
N VAL A 119 23.72 -2.60 -2.19
CA VAL A 119 24.98 -3.37 -2.28
C VAL A 119 26.13 -2.53 -2.83
N LYS A 120 25.91 -1.78 -3.92
CA LYS A 120 26.95 -0.93 -4.54
C LYS A 120 27.49 0.13 -3.57
N HIS A 121 26.64 0.68 -2.72
CA HIS A 121 27.02 1.64 -1.68
C HIS A 121 27.60 0.98 -0.42
N GLY A 122 27.72 -0.35 -0.39
CA GLY A 122 28.28 -1.09 0.75
C GLY A 122 27.37 -1.17 1.97
N LEU A 123 26.07 -0.90 1.79
CA LEU A 123 25.07 -0.88 2.86
C LEU A 123 24.51 -2.28 3.17
N ILE A 124 24.43 -3.14 2.15
CA ILE A 124 24.04 -4.54 2.27
C ILE A 124 25.15 -5.43 1.73
N ALA A 125 25.35 -6.58 2.37
CA ALA A 125 26.28 -7.59 1.91
C ALA A 125 25.59 -8.95 1.80
N TYR A 126 26.02 -9.76 0.82
CA TYR A 126 25.52 -11.10 0.57
C TYR A 126 26.66 -12.12 0.50
N LYS A 127 26.31 -13.39 0.76
CA LYS A 127 27.12 -14.59 0.55
C LYS A 127 26.38 -15.51 -0.42
N TRP A 128 27.11 -16.18 -1.30
CA TRP A 128 26.53 -17.19 -2.18
C TRP A 128 26.24 -18.48 -1.40
N ASN A 129 25.00 -18.97 -1.48
CA ASN A 129 24.64 -20.31 -1.03
C ASN A 129 24.54 -21.25 -2.25
N PRO A 130 25.54 -22.13 -2.47
CA PRO A 130 25.59 -22.98 -3.66
C PRO A 130 24.56 -24.12 -3.65
N ARG A 131 23.96 -24.46 -2.50
CA ARG A 131 22.97 -25.54 -2.42
C ARG A 131 21.61 -25.10 -2.93
N GLU A 132 21.26 -23.86 -2.62
CA GLU A 132 19.96 -23.26 -2.90
C GLU A 132 20.02 -22.30 -4.09
N GLU A 133 21.22 -22.07 -4.62
CA GLU A 133 21.51 -21.18 -5.75
C GLU A 133 21.00 -19.74 -5.54
N VAL A 134 21.12 -19.24 -4.30
CA VAL A 134 20.70 -17.88 -3.92
C VAL A 134 21.79 -17.10 -3.20
N PHE A 135 21.66 -15.77 -3.21
CA PHE A 135 22.43 -14.87 -2.36
C PHE A 135 21.75 -14.71 -1.00
N GLU A 136 22.41 -15.19 0.06
CA GLU A 136 21.95 -15.05 1.43
C GLU A 136 22.62 -13.87 2.12
N ILE A 137 21.87 -13.12 2.91
CA ILE A 137 22.37 -11.91 3.56
C ILE A 137 23.52 -12.21 4.52
N ASP A 138 24.58 -11.40 4.46
CA ASP A 138 25.68 -11.40 5.41
C ASP A 138 25.43 -10.35 6.48
N TRP A 139 24.72 -10.74 7.54
CA TRP A 139 24.34 -9.83 8.62
C TRP A 139 25.54 -9.12 9.27
N GLY A 140 26.68 -9.82 9.43
CA GLY A 140 27.88 -9.25 10.04
C GLY A 140 28.52 -8.10 9.23
N ARG A 141 28.21 -8.01 7.93
CA ARG A 141 28.69 -6.95 7.04
C ARG A 141 27.59 -5.97 6.61
N THR A 142 26.32 -6.32 6.82
CA THR A 142 25.16 -5.52 6.44
C THR A 142 24.90 -4.39 7.44
N LYS A 143 24.88 -3.15 6.93
CA LYS A 143 24.73 -1.91 7.70
C LYS A 143 23.29 -1.45 7.82
N VAL A 144 22.46 -1.73 6.84
CA VAL A 144 21.03 -1.40 6.84
C VAL A 144 20.24 -2.54 6.24
N PHE A 145 18.95 -2.64 6.56
CA PHE A 145 18.06 -3.62 5.94
C PHE A 145 16.72 -2.97 5.55
N PRO A 146 16.22 -3.23 4.33
CA PRO A 146 14.97 -2.67 3.85
C PRO A 146 13.77 -3.54 4.23
N TYR A 147 12.61 -2.91 4.30
CA TYR A 147 11.31 -3.53 4.13
C TYR A 147 10.55 -2.74 3.07
N PHE A 148 9.72 -3.43 2.30
CA PHE A 148 9.14 -2.85 1.09
C PHE A 148 7.69 -2.44 1.28
N GLU A 149 7.03 -2.86 2.37
CA GLU A 149 5.64 -2.52 2.66
C GLU A 149 5.35 -2.53 4.17
N PRO A 150 5.54 -1.41 4.88
CA PRO A 150 5.84 -0.08 4.36
C PRO A 150 7.30 0.11 3.88
N PRO A 151 7.56 1.10 3.01
CA PRO A 151 8.86 1.42 2.40
C PRO A 151 9.85 2.04 3.41
N TYR A 152 10.40 1.19 4.28
CA TYR A 152 11.29 1.57 5.36
C TYR A 152 12.67 0.95 5.20
N VAL A 153 13.68 1.63 5.71
CA VAL A 153 15.03 1.07 5.89
C VAL A 153 15.46 1.33 7.32
N TRP A 154 15.93 0.28 8.01
CA TRP A 154 16.50 0.39 9.35
C TRP A 154 18.01 0.28 9.29
N VAL A 155 18.69 1.01 10.16
CA VAL A 155 20.11 0.83 10.45
C VAL A 155 20.27 -0.40 11.35
N ASN A 156 21.16 -1.31 10.96
CA ASN A 156 21.42 -2.57 11.65
C ASN A 156 22.28 -2.35 12.91
N LEU A 157 21.73 -1.63 13.89
CA LEU A 157 22.38 -1.26 15.15
C LEU A 157 22.58 -2.46 16.09
N LYS A 158 23.78 -2.56 16.69
CA LYS A 158 24.15 -3.63 17.65
C LYS A 158 23.22 -3.73 18.85
N PHE A 159 22.81 -2.59 19.42
CA PHE A 159 21.96 -2.58 20.61
C PHE A 159 20.47 -2.85 20.29
N ARG A 160 20.06 -2.67 19.03
CA ARG A 160 18.65 -2.76 18.60
C ARG A 160 18.30 -4.08 17.93
N HIS A 161 19.26 -4.71 17.24
CA HIS A 161 19.03 -5.88 16.41
C HIS A 161 19.95 -7.05 16.77
N PRO A 162 19.44 -8.30 16.81
CA PRO A 162 20.23 -9.47 17.20
C PRO A 162 21.52 -9.70 16.40
N HIS A 163 21.54 -9.26 15.14
CA HIS A 163 22.69 -9.38 14.24
C HIS A 163 23.24 -8.00 13.84
N GLY A 164 23.10 -7.00 14.71
CA GLY A 164 23.57 -5.64 14.46
C GLY A 164 25.06 -5.57 14.13
N SER A 165 25.40 -4.81 13.09
CA SER A 165 26.79 -4.60 12.64
C SER A 165 27.25 -3.14 12.72
N VAL A 166 26.39 -2.26 13.22
CA VAL A 166 26.60 -0.81 13.33
C VAL A 166 26.58 -0.39 14.80
N ASP A 167 27.62 0.31 15.24
CA ASP A 167 27.65 1.00 16.54
C ASP A 167 26.79 2.27 16.49
N GLU A 168 26.28 2.72 17.64
CA GLU A 168 25.40 3.90 17.72
C GLU A 168 26.01 5.16 17.07
N SER A 169 27.32 5.35 17.20
CA SER A 169 28.05 6.46 16.57
C SER A 169 28.03 6.45 15.03
N GLY A 170 27.67 5.32 14.41
CA GLY A 170 27.53 5.17 12.96
C GLY A 170 26.12 5.46 12.44
N TYR A 171 25.14 5.68 13.31
CA TYR A 171 23.73 5.80 12.95
C TYR A 171 23.48 6.86 11.87
N ASP A 172 23.84 8.12 12.14
CA ASP A 172 23.58 9.24 11.22
C ASP A 172 24.26 9.06 9.88
N ARG A 173 25.46 8.48 9.87
CA ARG A 173 26.20 8.18 8.65
C ARG A 173 25.42 7.22 7.76
N PHE A 174 24.93 6.11 8.30
CA PHE A 174 24.23 5.09 7.51
C PHE A 174 22.81 5.48 7.14
N VAL A 175 22.17 6.38 7.89
CA VAL A 175 20.94 7.06 7.45
C VAL A 175 21.22 7.89 6.20
N GLU A 176 22.25 8.74 6.21
CA GLU A 176 22.63 9.58 5.06
C GLU A 176 23.10 8.77 3.85
N GLU A 177 23.92 7.75 4.05
CA GLU A 177 24.37 6.87 2.97
C GLU A 177 23.19 6.10 2.35
N THR A 178 22.21 5.67 3.16
CA THR A 178 20.95 5.08 2.65
C THR A 178 20.19 6.05 1.77
N ILE A 179 19.96 7.28 2.24
CA ILE A 179 19.23 8.29 1.47
C ILE A 179 19.97 8.58 0.14
N LYS A 180 21.30 8.69 0.17
CA LYS A 180 22.13 8.84 -1.04
C LYS A 180 22.00 7.63 -1.99
N ALA A 181 21.98 6.42 -1.44
CA ALA A 181 21.83 5.20 -2.24
C ALA A 181 20.46 5.16 -2.94
N LEU A 182 19.38 5.48 -2.21
CA LEU A 182 18.02 5.59 -2.77
C LEU A 182 17.97 6.63 -3.90
N TYR A 183 18.50 7.84 -3.67
CA TYR A 183 18.55 8.88 -4.70
C TYR A 183 19.54 8.61 -5.84
N SER A 184 20.35 7.55 -5.77
CA SER A 184 21.24 7.13 -6.86
C SER A 184 20.59 6.15 -7.85
N ILE A 185 19.39 5.65 -7.55
CA ILE A 185 18.62 4.77 -8.44
C ILE A 185 18.19 5.56 -9.68
N ARG A 186 18.38 4.99 -10.87
CA ARG A 186 18.02 5.61 -12.14
C ARG A 186 17.19 4.66 -12.99
N ASP A 187 16.08 5.15 -13.51
CA ASP A 187 15.38 4.49 -14.59
C ASP A 187 16.29 4.49 -15.84
N PRO A 188 16.63 3.32 -16.41
CA PRO A 188 17.54 3.25 -17.56
C PRO A 188 16.95 3.84 -18.83
N GLU A 189 15.62 3.93 -18.96
CA GLU A 189 14.95 4.47 -20.14
C GLU A 189 14.89 6.00 -20.09
N THR A 190 14.63 6.57 -18.92
CA THR A 190 14.36 8.01 -18.76
C THR A 190 15.50 8.79 -18.09
N GLY A 191 16.39 8.09 -17.39
CA GLY A 191 17.40 8.71 -16.52
C GLY A 191 16.84 9.32 -15.24
N GLU A 192 15.54 9.19 -14.97
CA GLU A 192 14.92 9.78 -13.78
C GLU A 192 15.17 8.94 -12.52
N CYS A 193 15.18 9.62 -11.36
CA CYS A 193 15.11 8.94 -10.07
C CYS A 193 13.65 8.53 -9.77
N PRO A 194 13.38 7.27 -9.40
CA PRO A 194 12.03 6.80 -9.06
C PRO A 194 11.62 7.14 -7.62
N ILE A 195 12.51 7.71 -6.81
CA ILE A 195 12.20 8.15 -5.44
C ILE A 195 11.56 9.54 -5.49
N ALA A 196 10.34 9.66 -4.97
CA ALA A 196 9.66 10.95 -4.80
C ALA A 196 10.22 11.70 -3.59
N LEU A 197 10.41 10.99 -2.47
CA LEU A 197 10.93 11.56 -1.24
C LEU A 197 11.61 10.45 -0.42
N ALA A 198 12.81 10.70 0.09
CA ALA A 198 13.42 9.87 1.13
C ALA A 198 13.89 10.79 2.26
N LEU A 199 13.54 10.44 3.49
CA LEU A 199 13.73 11.31 4.64
C LEU A 199 14.06 10.50 5.89
N ARG A 200 14.64 11.17 6.88
CA ARG A 200 14.92 10.61 8.18
C ARG A 200 13.62 10.40 8.93
N LYS A 201 13.58 9.39 9.81
CA LYS A 201 12.44 9.15 10.72
C LYS A 201 11.95 10.39 11.45
N VAL A 202 12.87 11.22 11.95
CA VAL A 202 12.54 12.42 12.74
C VAL A 202 11.79 13.48 11.94
N ASP A 203 12.01 13.54 10.63
CA ASP A 203 11.35 14.47 9.73
C ASP A 203 10.00 13.91 9.22
N ALA A 204 9.82 12.59 9.28
CA ALA A 204 8.63 11.90 8.79
C ALA A 204 7.42 12.00 9.72
N VAL A 205 7.59 12.57 10.92
CA VAL A 205 6.50 12.77 11.89
C VAL A 205 5.32 13.56 11.31
N PHE A 206 5.60 14.55 10.47
CA PHE A 206 4.56 15.38 9.82
C PHE A 206 3.79 14.62 8.73
N LEU A 207 4.28 13.46 8.31
CA LEU A 207 3.61 12.54 7.39
C LEU A 207 2.89 11.40 8.14
N GLY A 208 2.72 11.53 9.46
CA GLY A 208 2.10 10.52 10.31
C GLY A 208 3.01 9.33 10.63
N GLN A 209 4.31 9.42 10.34
CA GLN A 209 5.27 8.35 10.57
C GLN A 209 6.05 8.58 11.86
N TRP A 210 5.64 7.91 12.94
CA TRP A 210 6.23 8.03 14.27
C TRP A 210 6.20 6.70 15.05
N GLY A 211 6.91 6.67 16.18
CA GLY A 211 6.96 5.50 17.06
C GLY A 211 8.09 4.52 16.73
N GLU A 212 8.28 3.53 17.59
CA GLU A 212 9.47 2.65 17.57
C GLU A 212 9.58 1.79 16.31
N ARG A 213 8.45 1.42 15.70
CA ARG A 213 8.39 0.51 14.54
C ARG A 213 8.68 1.18 13.20
N VAL A 214 8.71 2.51 13.13
CA VAL A 214 9.05 3.21 11.87
C VAL A 214 10.54 3.07 11.58
N GLY A 215 10.88 2.86 10.30
CA GLY A 215 12.26 2.80 9.79
C GLY A 215 13.06 4.04 10.11
N ASP A 216 14.39 3.91 10.15
CA ASP A 216 15.29 5.04 10.37
C ASP A 216 15.33 5.96 9.14
N VAL A 217 15.10 5.39 7.96
CA VAL A 217 14.78 6.09 6.71
C VAL A 217 13.41 5.65 6.23
N VAL A 218 12.56 6.63 5.91
CA VAL A 218 11.27 6.43 5.24
C VAL A 218 11.43 6.91 3.80
N TYR A 219 10.91 6.17 2.82
CA TYR A 219 10.93 6.61 1.43
C TYR A 219 9.59 6.44 0.74
N PHE A 220 9.39 7.21 -0.32
CA PHE A 220 8.21 7.20 -1.16
C PHE A 220 8.66 7.14 -2.62
N LEU A 221 7.97 6.33 -3.41
CA LEU A 221 8.19 6.21 -4.84
C LEU A 221 7.37 7.25 -5.59
N LYS A 222 7.85 7.64 -6.77
CA LYS A 222 7.05 8.38 -7.75
C LYS A 222 5.85 7.52 -8.18
N PRO A 223 4.72 8.14 -8.56
CA PRO A 223 3.62 7.42 -9.21
C PRO A 223 4.15 6.60 -10.40
N SER A 224 3.46 5.49 -10.73
CA SER A 224 3.86 4.44 -11.69
C SER A 224 4.91 3.43 -11.22
N CYS A 225 5.64 3.74 -10.15
CA CYS A 225 6.70 2.89 -9.61
C CYS A 225 6.21 2.04 -8.42
N SER A 226 6.68 0.80 -8.29
CA SER A 226 6.44 -0.05 -7.12
C SER A 226 7.70 -0.81 -6.73
N CYS A 227 7.83 -1.14 -5.44
CA CYS A 227 8.78 -2.14 -4.94
C CYS A 227 8.04 -3.38 -4.39
N TRP A 228 6.77 -3.54 -4.78
CA TRP A 228 5.94 -4.66 -4.35
C TRP A 228 6.54 -5.99 -4.80
N ASN A 229 6.42 -7.00 -3.93
CA ASN A 229 6.96 -8.35 -4.15
C ASN A 229 8.45 -8.35 -4.52
N THR A 230 9.21 -7.34 -4.06
CA THR A 230 10.67 -7.45 -4.07
C THR A 230 11.04 -8.75 -3.36
N PRO A 231 11.82 -9.65 -3.99
CA PRO A 231 12.20 -10.91 -3.37
C PRO A 231 12.78 -10.68 -1.98
N ARG A 232 12.54 -11.63 -1.08
CA ARG A 232 13.08 -11.64 0.29
C ARG A 232 14.50 -11.08 0.31
N PHE A 233 14.70 -9.92 0.93
CA PHE A 233 16.01 -9.27 0.92
C PHE A 233 17.07 -10.11 1.63
N ASP A 234 16.66 -11.04 2.51
CA ASP A 234 17.53 -11.97 3.21
C ASP A 234 17.99 -13.16 2.34
N ARG A 235 17.24 -13.49 1.28
CA ARG A 235 17.54 -14.58 0.33
C ARG A 235 17.10 -14.18 -1.08
N VAL A 236 18.06 -13.73 -1.88
CA VAL A 236 17.84 -13.08 -3.18
C VAL A 236 18.27 -14.00 -4.32
N ASP A 237 17.36 -14.25 -5.26
CA ASP A 237 17.65 -14.98 -6.50
C ASP A 237 18.62 -14.16 -7.39
N PRO A 238 19.61 -14.79 -8.07
CA PRO A 238 20.53 -14.09 -8.96
C PRO A 238 19.87 -13.20 -10.02
N SER A 239 18.68 -13.56 -10.49
CA SER A 239 17.91 -12.76 -11.46
C SER A 239 17.59 -11.36 -10.95
N VAL A 240 17.47 -11.15 -9.64
CA VAL A 240 17.25 -9.81 -9.06
C VAL A 240 18.44 -8.90 -9.29
N PHE A 241 19.67 -9.42 -9.24
CA PHE A 241 20.86 -8.63 -9.55
C PHE A 241 21.05 -8.39 -11.05
N ALA A 242 20.41 -9.21 -11.89
CA ALA A 242 20.40 -9.02 -13.34
C ALA A 242 19.36 -7.97 -13.80
N LEU A 243 18.38 -7.62 -12.96
CA LEU A 243 17.44 -6.55 -13.24
C LEU A 243 18.15 -5.19 -13.22
N SER A 244 17.71 -4.29 -14.11
CA SER A 244 18.03 -2.87 -14.01
C SER A 244 17.47 -2.27 -12.70
N ASP A 245 18.02 -1.13 -12.32
CA ASP A 245 17.53 -0.29 -11.22
C ASP A 245 16.00 -0.09 -11.24
N VAL A 246 15.44 0.09 -12.44
CA VAL A 246 14.00 0.12 -12.72
C VAL A 246 13.72 -0.77 -13.92
N ALA A 247 12.68 -1.60 -13.84
CA ALA A 247 12.28 -2.54 -14.90
C ALA A 247 10.76 -2.51 -15.11
N PRO A 248 10.25 -2.80 -16.32
CA PRO A 248 8.81 -2.91 -16.56
C PRO A 248 8.22 -4.12 -15.82
N VAL A 249 6.95 -4.04 -15.39
CA VAL A 249 6.26 -5.12 -14.64
C VAL A 249 5.77 -6.30 -15.51
N ALA A 250 6.37 -6.51 -16.68
CA ALA A 250 5.79 -7.31 -17.76
C ALA A 250 5.57 -8.82 -17.48
N ARG A 251 6.10 -9.40 -16.38
CA ARG A 251 5.70 -10.73 -15.83
C ARG A 251 6.44 -11.23 -14.58
N ARG A 252 7.35 -10.45 -13.98
CA ARG A 252 8.03 -10.69 -12.70
C ARG A 252 8.76 -9.38 -12.31
N PRO A 253 8.96 -9.07 -11.03
CA PRO A 253 8.66 -9.89 -9.85
C PRO A 253 7.27 -9.68 -9.25
N THR A 254 6.48 -8.69 -9.69
CA THR A 254 5.14 -8.43 -9.15
C THR A 254 4.04 -9.16 -9.92
N ASN A 255 3.08 -9.71 -9.19
CA ASN A 255 1.82 -10.27 -9.69
C ASN A 255 0.61 -9.37 -9.41
N VAL A 256 0.82 -8.27 -8.67
CA VAL A 256 -0.19 -7.21 -8.48
C VAL A 256 0.11 -6.06 -9.43
N THR A 257 -0.95 -5.32 -9.74
CA THR A 257 -0.98 -4.19 -10.68
C THR A 257 -1.32 -2.87 -9.99
N GLY A 258 -1.77 -2.96 -8.72
CA GLY A 258 -2.11 -1.84 -7.85
C GLY A 258 -1.25 -1.82 -6.61
N TYR A 259 -0.87 -0.62 -6.19
CA TYR A 259 -0.04 -0.39 -5.00
C TYR A 259 -0.52 0.86 -4.26
N HIS A 260 -0.25 0.95 -2.96
CA HIS A 260 -0.74 2.05 -2.13
C HIS A 260 0.23 2.44 -1.00
N SER A 261 1.03 1.50 -0.50
CA SER A 261 1.88 1.74 0.68
C SER A 261 3.17 2.56 0.42
N ALA A 262 3.62 2.69 -0.83
CA ALA A 262 4.88 3.39 -1.14
C ALA A 262 4.74 4.79 -1.72
N TYR A 263 3.57 5.40 -1.63
CA TYR A 263 3.31 6.69 -2.26
C TYR A 263 3.07 7.80 -1.23
N LEU A 264 3.38 9.04 -1.61
CA LEU A 264 2.97 10.18 -0.81
C LEU A 264 1.43 10.23 -0.73
N PRO A 265 0.84 10.72 0.38
CA PRO A 265 -0.62 10.82 0.53
C PRO A 265 -1.31 11.65 -0.58
N THR A 266 -0.57 12.56 -1.20
CA THR A 266 -1.04 13.43 -2.30
C THR A 266 -0.79 12.85 -3.69
N ALA A 267 -0.26 11.63 -3.80
CA ALA A 267 0.12 11.05 -5.08
C ALA A 267 -1.12 10.72 -5.94
N LYS A 268 -1.00 10.98 -7.24
CA LYS A 268 -2.09 10.86 -8.22
C LYS A 268 -1.58 10.52 -9.61
N ILE A 269 -2.37 9.73 -10.35
CA ILE A 269 -2.25 9.49 -11.79
C ILE A 269 -3.66 9.59 -12.38
N GLY A 270 -3.96 10.63 -13.15
CA GLY A 270 -5.31 10.80 -13.72
C GLY A 270 -6.40 10.80 -12.64
N CYS A 271 -7.26 9.79 -12.62
CA CYS A 271 -8.32 9.60 -11.59
C CYS A 271 -7.91 8.69 -10.42
N PHE A 272 -6.72 8.11 -10.44
CA PHE A 272 -6.20 7.23 -9.39
C PHE A 272 -5.43 8.05 -8.36
N GLU A 273 -5.73 7.91 -7.08
CA GLU A 273 -5.08 8.66 -6.01
C GLU A 273 -5.03 7.86 -4.70
N ILE A 274 -4.13 8.26 -3.81
CA ILE A 274 -3.96 7.64 -2.47
C ILE A 274 -4.93 8.22 -1.45
N ALA A 275 -5.34 9.48 -1.63
CA ALA A 275 -6.41 10.06 -0.86
C ALA A 275 -7.68 9.21 -1.00
N ALA A 276 -8.35 8.96 0.12
CA ALA A 276 -9.49 8.06 0.19
C ALA A 276 -10.75 8.82 0.64
N PRO A 277 -11.96 8.38 0.24
CA PRO A 277 -13.20 9.05 0.62
C PRO A 277 -13.49 8.91 2.13
N LEU A 278 -14.03 9.99 2.69
CA LEU A 278 -14.72 10.01 3.99
C LEU A 278 -16.11 10.60 3.80
N ILE A 279 -17.13 9.84 4.17
CA ILE A 279 -18.53 10.24 4.14
C ILE A 279 -19.09 10.04 5.54
N ILE A 280 -19.69 11.08 6.10
CA ILE A 280 -20.37 11.05 7.40
C ILE A 280 -21.81 11.53 7.17
N ALA A 281 -22.78 10.82 7.72
CA ALA A 281 -24.20 11.16 7.68
C ALA A 281 -24.86 10.86 9.03
N GLY A 282 -26.01 11.48 9.31
CA GLY A 282 -26.79 11.27 10.54
C GLY A 282 -26.99 12.53 11.36
N THR A 283 -27.44 12.35 12.60
CA THR A 283 -27.73 13.43 13.56
C THR A 283 -26.52 14.35 13.74
N GLY A 284 -26.77 15.67 13.75
CA GLY A 284 -25.71 16.67 13.95
C GLY A 284 -24.80 16.91 12.75
N VAL A 285 -24.97 16.18 11.63
CA VAL A 285 -24.13 16.31 10.44
C VAL A 285 -24.81 17.19 9.38
N LYS A 286 -24.12 18.24 8.93
CA LYS A 286 -24.63 19.16 7.90
C LYS A 286 -24.69 18.48 6.53
N LYS A 287 -25.90 18.33 5.98
CA LYS A 287 -26.11 17.79 4.63
C LYS A 287 -25.44 18.64 3.54
N GLY A 288 -24.80 17.96 2.58
CA GLY A 288 -24.18 18.60 1.40
C GLY A 288 -22.90 19.37 1.68
N TYR A 289 -22.36 19.30 2.91
CA TYR A 289 -21.05 19.86 3.20
C TYR A 289 -19.94 19.07 2.50
N GLN A 290 -19.02 19.79 1.85
CA GLN A 290 -17.81 19.22 1.26
C GLN A 290 -16.61 19.91 1.92
N GLY A 291 -15.69 19.12 2.47
CA GLY A 291 -14.47 19.63 3.06
C GLY A 291 -13.59 20.28 1.99
N SER A 292 -12.98 21.42 2.32
CA SER A 292 -12.03 22.12 1.43
C SER A 292 -10.58 21.64 1.60
N LYS A 293 -10.33 20.77 2.57
CA LYS A 293 -9.01 20.21 2.90
C LYS A 293 -9.13 18.72 3.21
N PRO A 294 -8.08 17.94 2.97
CA PRO A 294 -7.98 16.59 3.50
C PRO A 294 -8.09 16.60 5.03
N VAL A 295 -8.67 15.53 5.56
CA VAL A 295 -8.69 15.23 6.99
C VAL A 295 -7.78 14.05 7.26
N TYR A 296 -7.21 13.95 8.46
CA TYR A 296 -6.44 12.76 8.81
C TYR A 296 -7.38 11.67 9.29
N LEU A 297 -7.09 10.41 8.96
CA LEU A 297 -7.91 9.28 9.38
C LEU A 297 -8.02 9.17 10.91
N VAL A 298 -6.98 9.63 11.64
CA VAL A 298 -6.98 9.70 13.11
C VAL A 298 -8.00 10.69 13.68
N ASP A 299 -8.51 11.62 12.88
CA ASP A 299 -9.53 12.59 13.30
C ASP A 299 -10.96 12.02 13.23
N VAL A 300 -11.16 10.87 12.58
CA VAL A 300 -12.49 10.27 12.41
C VAL A 300 -13.07 9.81 13.73
N ALA A 301 -12.31 9.07 14.54
CA ALA A 301 -12.77 8.58 15.84
C ALA A 301 -13.17 9.70 16.82
N PRO A 302 -12.35 10.74 17.08
CA PRO A 302 -12.76 11.84 17.96
C PRO A 302 -13.94 12.64 17.39
N THR A 303 -14.08 12.72 16.06
CA THR A 303 -15.26 13.35 15.44
C THR A 303 -16.53 12.56 15.74
N ILE A 304 -16.50 11.23 15.62
CA ILE A 304 -17.65 10.37 15.95
C ILE A 304 -18.01 10.51 17.44
N LEU A 305 -17.02 10.47 18.33
CA LEU A 305 -17.24 10.61 19.78
C LEU A 305 -17.80 11.98 20.19
N TYR A 306 -17.54 13.03 19.41
CA TYR A 306 -18.13 14.35 19.63
C TYR A 306 -19.61 14.41 19.20
N LEU A 307 -20.00 13.61 18.21
CA LEU A 307 -21.36 13.58 17.68
C LEU A 307 -22.29 12.64 18.47
N ALA A 308 -21.73 11.60 19.09
CA ALA A 308 -22.46 10.54 19.81
C ALA A 308 -22.86 10.90 21.24
#